data_AF-A0A453IMF4-F1
#
_entry.id   AF-A0A453IMF4-F1
#
_cell.length_a   1.000
_cell.length_b   1.000
_cell.length_c   1.000
_cell.angle_alpha   90.00
_cell.angle_beta   90.00
_cell.angle_gamma   90.00
#
_symmetry.space_group_name_H-M   'P 1'
#
loop_
_entity.id
_entity.type
_entity.pdbx_description
1 polymer ?
#
loop_
_entity_poly.entity_id
_entity_poly.type
_entity_poly.pdbx_seq_one_letter_code
_entity_poly.pdbx_strand_id
1 'polypeptide(L)'
;SNLDSNAKMWRLVADFMNDLGMLMDLLSPLFPSSLIIIMCLGSLSRSFTGVASGATRAALTQHFALANNAADISAKEGSQETLATMSGMGLGMLLAHVTRGHDLVVWVSFLSLTIFHMYANYKAVQSLSLSTLNYERTSILLQYFMEHGEVLTPEQVSKQEHILPFWSSWRKLLRVKLPHELVHLGAKASMLAHSDM
;
A
#
# COMPACT_ATOMS: atom_id res chain seq x y z
N SER A 1 1.69 -12.55 -5.73
CA SER A 1 0.41 -12.07 -6.29
C SER A 1 0.54 -10.59 -6.71
N ASN A 2 -0.46 -9.97 -7.37
CA ASN A 2 -0.41 -8.53 -7.65
C ASN A 2 -0.43 -7.66 -6.37
N LEU A 3 -1.08 -8.18 -5.31
CA LEU A 3 -1.13 -7.56 -3.99
C LEU A 3 0.27 -7.44 -3.39
N ASP A 4 1.07 -8.51 -3.49
CA ASP A 4 2.42 -8.55 -2.92
C ASP A 4 3.40 -7.67 -3.72
N SER A 5 3.29 -7.66 -5.05
CA SER A 5 4.21 -6.89 -5.91
C SER A 5 3.96 -5.37 -5.82
N ASN A 6 2.69 -4.97 -5.64
CA ASN A 6 2.29 -3.56 -5.49
C ASN A 6 1.93 -3.20 -4.04
N ALA A 7 2.64 -3.75 -3.06
CA ALA A 7 2.29 -3.63 -1.65
C ALA A 7 2.15 -2.17 -1.16
N LYS A 8 2.97 -1.24 -1.66
CA LYS A 8 2.84 0.20 -1.35
C LYS A 8 1.50 0.80 -1.74
N MET A 9 1.06 0.54 -2.98
CA MET A 9 -0.21 1.04 -3.51
C MET A 9 -1.38 0.39 -2.77
N TRP A 10 -1.34 -0.94 -2.62
CA TRP A 10 -2.42 -1.68 -1.96
C TRP A 10 -2.56 -1.34 -0.48
N ARG A 11 -1.47 -0.95 0.20
CA ARG A 11 -1.51 -0.42 1.56
C ARG A 11 -2.34 0.86 1.62
N LEU A 12 -2.04 1.85 0.77
CA LEU A 12 -2.82 3.09 0.72
C LEU A 12 -4.28 2.88 0.30
N VAL A 13 -4.53 1.95 -0.62
CA VAL A 13 -5.91 1.61 -1.01
C VAL A 13 -6.65 0.97 0.17
N ALA A 14 -6.01 0.11 0.96
CA ALA A 14 -6.60 -0.45 2.17
C ALA A 14 -6.93 0.66 3.18
N ASP A 15 -5.99 1.56 3.45
CA ASP A 15 -6.20 2.68 4.39
C ASP A 15 -7.36 3.59 3.93
N PHE A 16 -7.43 3.88 2.62
CA PHE A 16 -8.53 4.68 2.05
C PHE A 16 -9.89 3.98 2.18
N MET A 17 -9.95 2.67 1.93
CA MET A 17 -11.19 1.90 2.10
C MET A 17 -11.59 1.81 3.58
N ASN A 18 -10.63 1.74 4.50
CA ASN A 18 -10.93 1.80 5.92
C ASN A 18 -11.61 3.13 6.30
N ASP A 19 -11.06 4.24 5.82
CA ASP A 19 -11.59 5.58 6.04
C ASP A 19 -12.97 5.76 5.40
N LEU A 20 -13.19 5.17 4.22
CA LEU A 20 -14.51 5.12 3.58
C LEU A 20 -15.52 4.35 4.45
N GLY A 21 -15.12 3.22 5.03
CA GLY A 21 -15.94 2.46 5.97
C GLY A 21 -16.34 3.30 7.19
N MET A 22 -15.39 3.99 7.82
CA MET A 22 -15.67 4.89 8.95
C MET A 22 -16.56 6.08 8.56
N LEU A 23 -16.40 6.62 7.35
CA LEU A 23 -17.27 7.66 6.81
C LEU A 23 -18.71 7.16 6.66
N MET A 24 -18.92 5.93 6.16
CA MET A 24 -20.26 5.33 6.09
C MET A 24 -20.88 5.17 7.49
N ASP A 25 -20.09 4.79 8.49
CA ASP A 25 -20.54 4.72 9.88
C ASP A 25 -21.04 6.09 10.37
N LEU A 26 -20.30 7.17 10.07
CA LEU A 26 -20.67 8.55 10.43
C LEU A 26 -21.89 9.10 9.63
N LEU A 27 -22.07 8.69 8.38
CA LEU A 27 -23.19 9.09 7.53
C LEU A 27 -24.50 8.37 7.87
N SER A 28 -24.43 7.14 8.38
CA SER A 28 -25.60 6.29 8.62
C SER A 28 -26.74 6.93 9.44
N PRO A 29 -26.50 7.67 10.54
CA PRO A 29 -27.59 8.30 11.28
C PRO A 29 -28.27 9.44 10.51
N LEU A 30 -27.59 10.03 9.50
CA LEU A 30 -28.15 11.13 8.69
C LEU A 30 -29.16 10.63 7.65
N PHE A 31 -29.15 9.34 7.31
CA PHE A 31 -30.00 8.74 6.29
C PHE A 31 -30.73 7.48 6.79
N PRO A 32 -31.70 7.60 7.72
CA PRO A 32 -32.38 6.44 8.31
C PRO A 32 -33.04 5.51 7.27
N SER A 33 -33.58 6.06 6.18
CA SER A 33 -34.22 5.30 5.10
C SER A 33 -33.26 4.41 4.29
N SER A 34 -31.95 4.70 4.32
CA SER A 34 -30.92 3.96 3.59
C SER A 34 -29.87 3.35 4.52
N LEU A 35 -30.13 3.33 5.84
CA LEU A 35 -29.20 2.90 6.88
C LEU A 35 -28.58 1.54 6.58
N ILE A 36 -29.41 0.54 6.25
CA ILE A 36 -28.95 -0.82 5.97
C ILE A 36 -27.96 -0.83 4.80
N ILE A 37 -28.26 -0.09 3.72
CA ILE A 37 -27.42 -0.04 2.53
C ILE A 37 -26.07 0.62 2.86
N ILE A 38 -26.08 1.73 3.60
CA ILE A 38 -24.87 2.44 4.03
C ILE A 38 -24.00 1.56 4.92
N MET A 39 -24.59 0.88 5.89
CA MET A 39 -23.88 -0.05 6.79
C MET A 39 -23.31 -1.26 6.07
N CYS A 40 -24.04 -1.81 5.10
CA CYS A 40 -23.54 -2.88 4.24
C CYS A 40 -22.34 -2.40 3.41
N LEU A 41 -22.41 -1.20 2.82
CA LEU A 41 -21.30 -0.63 2.06
C LEU A 41 -20.07 -0.38 2.95
N GLY A 42 -20.27 0.14 4.16
CA GLY A 42 -19.20 0.30 5.14
C GLY A 42 -18.54 -1.03 5.53
N SER A 43 -19.35 -2.07 5.73
CA SER A 43 -18.87 -3.42 6.05
C SER A 43 -18.11 -4.08 4.90
N LEU A 44 -18.57 -3.90 3.66
CA LEU A 44 -17.85 -4.34 2.46
C LEU A 44 -16.50 -3.63 2.36
N SER A 45 -16.46 -2.32 2.61
CA SER A 45 -15.24 -1.53 2.57
C SER A 45 -14.20 -1.98 3.61
N ARG A 46 -14.65 -2.24 4.85
CA ARG A 46 -13.80 -2.81 5.91
C ARG A 46 -13.35 -4.24 5.60
N SER A 47 -14.21 -5.06 5.00
CA SER A 47 -13.83 -6.43 4.59
C SER A 47 -12.73 -6.40 3.53
N PHE A 48 -12.86 -5.52 2.53
CA PHE A 48 -11.84 -5.29 1.53
C PHE A 48 -10.52 -4.82 2.15
N THR A 49 -10.60 -3.87 3.06
CA THR A 49 -9.45 -3.37 3.84
C THR A 49 -8.72 -4.52 4.52
N GLY A 50 -9.45 -5.42 5.20
CA GLY A 50 -8.86 -6.56 5.90
C GLY A 50 -8.04 -7.46 4.96
N VAL A 51 -8.55 -7.75 3.76
CA VAL A 51 -7.84 -8.56 2.77
C VAL A 51 -6.60 -7.84 2.23
N ALA A 52 -6.74 -6.60 1.81
CA ALA A 52 -5.64 -5.82 1.24
C ALA A 52 -4.55 -5.52 2.29
N SER A 53 -4.94 -5.13 3.50
CA SER A 53 -4.03 -4.89 4.62
C SER A 53 -3.32 -6.18 5.03
N GLY A 54 -4.06 -7.31 5.15
CA GLY A 54 -3.47 -8.61 5.48
C GLY A 54 -2.42 -9.08 4.47
N ALA A 55 -2.72 -8.98 3.17
CA ALA A 55 -1.78 -9.35 2.12
C ALA A 55 -0.54 -8.45 2.11
N THR A 56 -0.71 -7.13 2.20
CA THR A 56 0.42 -6.19 2.21
C THR A 56 1.26 -6.31 3.48
N ARG A 57 0.63 -6.52 4.64
CA ARG A 57 1.31 -6.80 5.91
C ARG A 57 2.18 -8.04 5.78
N ALA A 58 1.62 -9.16 5.31
CA ALA A 58 2.39 -10.39 5.09
C ALA A 58 3.59 -10.16 4.16
N ALA A 59 3.40 -9.45 3.04
CA ALA A 59 4.48 -9.11 2.12
C ALA A 59 5.57 -8.25 2.78
N LEU A 60 5.20 -7.30 3.64
CA LEU A 60 6.17 -6.47 4.38
C LEU A 60 6.90 -7.24 5.47
N THR A 61 6.19 -8.09 6.22
CA THR A 61 6.80 -8.96 7.24
C THR A 61 7.86 -9.84 6.59
N GLN A 62 7.59 -10.39 5.39
CA GLN A 62 8.57 -11.15 4.62
C GLN A 62 9.73 -10.28 4.13
N HIS A 63 9.45 -9.07 3.66
CA HIS A 63 10.49 -8.13 3.22
C HIS A 63 11.47 -7.76 4.35
N PHE A 64 10.98 -7.60 5.58
CA PHE A 64 11.81 -7.27 6.74
C PHE A 64 12.43 -8.50 7.43
N ALA A 65 12.05 -9.71 7.05
CA ALA A 65 12.65 -10.92 7.59
C ALA A 65 14.07 -11.11 7.03
N LEU A 66 15.05 -11.23 7.93
CA LEU A 66 16.46 -11.40 7.57
C LEU A 66 16.94 -12.84 7.74
N ALA A 67 16.36 -13.61 8.68
CA ALA A 67 16.84 -14.94 9.04
C ALA A 67 15.70 -15.86 9.52
N ASN A 68 14.73 -16.15 8.65
CA ASN A 68 13.52 -16.93 8.99
C ASN A 68 12.76 -16.41 10.23
N ASN A 69 12.91 -15.11 10.53
CA ASN A 69 12.37 -14.45 11.72
C ASN A 69 11.04 -13.72 11.45
N ALA A 70 10.34 -14.07 10.37
CA ALA A 70 9.07 -13.45 10.00
C ALA A 70 8.01 -13.60 11.11
N ALA A 71 8.01 -14.73 11.83
CA ALA A 71 7.10 -14.95 12.96
C ALA A 71 7.38 -14.01 14.15
N ASP A 72 8.67 -13.76 14.48
CA ASP A 72 9.06 -12.83 15.54
C ASP A 72 8.68 -11.39 15.17
N ILE A 73 8.91 -10.99 13.92
CA ILE A 73 8.50 -9.68 13.41
C ILE A 73 6.98 -9.52 13.51
N SER A 74 6.21 -10.51 13.05
CA SER A 74 4.75 -10.51 13.13
C SER A 74 4.24 -10.41 14.57
N ALA A 75 4.86 -11.14 15.51
CA ALA A 75 4.49 -11.08 16.92
C ALA A 75 4.76 -9.70 17.56
N LYS A 76 5.89 -9.07 17.23
CA LYS A 76 6.23 -7.71 17.66
C LYS A 76 5.30 -6.67 17.08
N GLU A 77 5.03 -6.74 15.77
CA GLU A 77 4.09 -5.86 15.09
C GLU A 77 2.69 -5.98 15.70
N GLY A 78 2.18 -7.21 15.91
CA GLY A 78 0.86 -7.43 16.50
C GLY A 78 0.74 -6.89 17.93
N SER A 79 1.80 -6.98 18.73
CA SER A 79 1.85 -6.37 20.07
C SER A 79 1.81 -4.84 19.99
N GLN A 80 2.57 -4.25 19.06
CA GLN A 80 2.58 -2.81 18.82
C GLN A 80 1.22 -2.30 18.33
N GLU A 81 0.59 -3.02 17.40
CA GLU A 81 -0.74 -2.72 16.87
C GLU A 81 -1.78 -2.74 18.00
N THR A 82 -1.73 -3.75 18.88
CA THR A 82 -2.63 -3.86 20.02
C THR A 82 -2.49 -2.66 20.96
N LEU A 83 -1.26 -2.31 21.36
CA LEU A 83 -1.00 -1.16 22.24
C LEU A 83 -1.44 0.18 21.59
N ALA A 84 -1.14 0.35 20.31
CA ALA A 84 -1.55 1.53 19.55
C ALA A 84 -3.09 1.63 19.46
N THR A 85 -3.77 0.51 19.20
CA THR A 85 -5.23 0.44 19.12
C THR A 85 -5.87 0.75 20.47
N MET A 86 -5.38 0.18 21.57
CA MET A 86 -5.88 0.48 22.92
C MET A 86 -5.72 1.96 23.27
N SER A 87 -4.55 2.54 22.97
CA SER A 87 -4.28 3.96 23.21
C SER A 87 -5.17 4.86 22.35
N GLY A 88 -5.31 4.52 21.07
CA GLY A 88 -6.15 5.23 20.12
C GLY A 88 -7.63 5.18 20.49
N MET A 89 -8.14 4.05 20.94
CA MET A 89 -9.52 3.93 21.46
C MET A 89 -9.73 4.80 22.70
N GLY A 90 -8.78 4.82 23.64
CA GLY A 90 -8.84 5.69 24.82
C GLY A 90 -8.93 7.17 24.44
N LEU A 91 -8.04 7.63 23.56
CA LEU A 91 -8.04 9.01 23.05
C LEU A 91 -9.31 9.33 22.23
N GLY A 92 -9.76 8.39 21.40
CA GLY A 92 -10.98 8.53 20.59
C GLY A 92 -12.25 8.64 21.45
N MET A 93 -12.35 7.85 22.52
CA MET A 93 -13.46 7.97 23.47
C MET A 93 -13.46 9.31 24.20
N LEU A 94 -12.28 9.79 24.62
CA LEU A 94 -12.15 11.11 25.24
C LEU A 94 -12.58 12.21 24.26
N LEU A 95 -12.11 12.14 23.01
CA LEU A 95 -12.48 13.08 21.96
C LEU A 95 -14.00 13.06 21.71
N ALA A 96 -14.61 11.89 21.55
CA ALA A 96 -16.06 11.73 21.37
C ALA A 96 -16.86 12.26 22.57
N HIS A 97 -16.33 12.12 23.79
CA HIS A 97 -16.95 12.69 24.99
C HIS A 97 -16.95 14.22 24.97
N VAL A 98 -15.83 14.83 24.58
CA VAL A 98 -15.66 16.29 24.52
C VAL A 98 -16.45 16.92 23.38
N THR A 99 -16.55 16.24 22.23
CA THR A 99 -17.26 16.76 21.04
C THR A 99 -18.76 16.45 21.02
N ARG A 100 -19.28 15.77 22.05
CA ARG A 100 -20.71 15.41 22.15
C ARG A 100 -21.59 16.64 21.99
N GLY A 101 -22.61 16.54 21.14
CA GLY A 101 -23.58 17.62 20.87
C GLY A 101 -23.08 18.72 19.93
N HIS A 102 -21.87 18.60 19.38
CA HIS A 102 -21.27 19.56 18.46
C HIS A 102 -20.94 18.91 17.11
N ASP A 103 -21.95 18.71 16.26
CA ASP A 103 -21.82 17.96 14.99
C ASP A 103 -20.71 18.51 14.09
N LEU A 104 -20.57 19.83 13.98
CA LEU A 104 -19.50 20.45 13.19
C LEU A 104 -18.10 20.06 13.70
N VAL A 105 -17.93 19.99 15.02
CA VAL A 105 -16.64 19.62 15.62
C VAL A 105 -16.33 18.15 15.39
N VAL A 106 -17.34 17.28 15.41
CA VAL A 106 -17.20 15.86 15.06
C VAL A 106 -16.73 15.71 13.61
N TRP A 107 -17.39 16.38 12.66
CA TRP A 107 -17.04 16.33 11.24
C TRP A 107 -15.66 16.90 10.94
N VAL A 108 -15.31 18.05 11.54
CA VAL A 108 -13.98 18.66 11.40
C VAL A 108 -12.91 17.75 12.00
N SER A 109 -13.15 17.16 13.17
CA SER A 109 -12.21 16.24 13.82
C SER A 109 -12.01 14.99 12.96
N PHE A 110 -13.10 14.38 12.47
CA PHE A 110 -13.04 13.23 11.58
C PHE A 110 -12.23 13.55 10.31
N LEU A 111 -12.58 14.62 9.59
CA LEU A 111 -11.90 14.99 8.35
C LEU A 111 -10.42 15.33 8.58
N SER A 112 -10.10 16.06 9.65
CA SER A 112 -8.72 16.37 10.04
C SER A 112 -7.91 15.11 10.33
N LEU A 113 -8.45 14.19 11.13
CA LEU A 113 -7.78 12.94 11.48
C LEU A 113 -7.64 12.01 10.27
N THR A 114 -8.64 11.94 9.39
CA THR A 114 -8.57 11.17 8.14
C THR A 114 -7.52 11.72 7.18
N ILE A 115 -7.44 13.05 7.00
CA ILE A 115 -6.38 13.66 6.18
C ILE A 115 -5.00 13.38 6.77
N PHE A 116 -4.85 13.56 8.08
CA PHE A 116 -3.60 13.26 8.77
C PHE A 116 -3.22 11.77 8.65
N HIS A 117 -4.17 10.87 8.86
CA HIS A 117 -4.02 9.43 8.70
C HIS A 117 -3.52 9.07 7.30
N MET A 118 -4.16 9.59 6.26
CA MET A 118 -3.79 9.29 4.88
C MET A 118 -2.43 9.88 4.50
N TYR A 119 -2.12 11.09 4.98
CA TYR A 119 -0.81 11.72 4.78
C TYR A 119 0.30 10.93 5.48
N ALA A 120 0.10 10.54 6.73
CA ALA A 120 1.07 9.76 7.50
C ALA A 120 1.35 8.41 6.82
N ASN A 121 0.31 7.70 6.39
CA ASN A 121 0.45 6.45 5.66
C ASN A 121 1.16 6.65 4.31
N TYR A 122 0.85 7.72 3.57
CA TYR A 122 1.57 8.08 2.35
C TYR A 122 3.07 8.29 2.60
N LYS A 123 3.44 9.01 3.65
CA LYS A 123 4.84 9.21 4.03
C LYS A 123 5.50 7.90 4.46
N ALA A 124 4.79 7.04 5.18
CA ALA A 124 5.29 5.73 5.60
C ALA A 124 5.60 4.83 4.39
N VAL A 125 4.67 4.68 3.45
CA VAL A 125 4.92 3.86 2.24
C VAL A 125 5.96 4.47 1.30
N GLN A 126 6.12 5.81 1.31
CA GLN A 126 7.19 6.48 0.56
C GLN A 126 8.58 6.14 1.11
N SER A 127 8.72 5.96 2.43
CA SER A 127 10.00 5.59 3.07
C SER A 127 10.40 4.13 2.86
N LEU A 128 9.46 3.27 2.47
CA LEU A 128 9.72 1.85 2.25
C LEU A 128 10.50 1.65 0.94
N SER A 129 11.53 0.81 0.92
CA SER A 129 12.28 0.49 -0.30
C SER A 129 12.17 -1.00 -0.61
N LEU A 130 11.15 -1.37 -1.39
CA LEU A 130 10.87 -2.77 -1.69
C LEU A 130 11.89 -3.37 -2.67
N SER A 131 12.44 -4.52 -2.32
CA SER A 131 13.31 -5.33 -3.18
C SER A 131 12.53 -6.22 -4.16
N THR A 132 11.20 -6.31 -4.01
CA THR A 132 10.34 -7.10 -4.89
C THR A 132 10.10 -6.38 -6.22
N LEU A 133 10.19 -7.11 -7.32
CA LEU A 133 9.89 -6.57 -8.65
C LEU A 133 8.37 -6.52 -8.89
N ASN A 134 7.91 -5.38 -9.39
CA ASN A 134 6.61 -5.23 -10.03
C ASN A 134 6.82 -4.70 -11.45
N TYR A 135 5.75 -4.60 -12.23
CA TYR A 135 5.84 -4.12 -13.62
C TYR A 135 6.52 -2.74 -13.74
N GLU A 136 6.24 -1.82 -12.82
CA GLU A 136 6.78 -0.46 -12.85
C GLU A 136 8.28 -0.43 -12.52
N ARG A 137 8.68 -1.05 -11.42
CA ARG A 137 10.08 -1.21 -11.00
C ARG A 137 10.89 -1.91 -12.08
N THR A 138 10.35 -2.98 -12.67
CA THR A 138 11.01 -3.68 -13.79
C THR A 138 11.16 -2.78 -15.01
N SER A 139 10.13 -1.99 -15.36
CA SER A 139 10.22 -1.05 -16.47
C SER A 139 11.26 0.03 -16.22
N ILE A 140 11.36 0.57 -15.00
CA ILE A 140 12.37 1.58 -14.62
C ILE A 140 13.77 0.98 -14.73
N LEU A 141 13.98 -0.22 -14.15
CA LEU A 141 15.26 -0.92 -14.18
C LEU A 141 15.71 -1.24 -15.61
N LEU A 142 14.81 -1.76 -16.44
CA LEU A 142 15.14 -2.13 -17.81
C LEU A 142 15.47 -0.91 -18.68
N GLN A 143 14.69 0.17 -18.56
CA GLN A 143 14.96 1.42 -19.27
C GLN A 143 16.33 2.00 -18.89
N TYR A 144 16.62 2.08 -17.59
CA TYR A 144 17.91 2.60 -17.12
C TYR A 144 19.09 1.73 -17.56
N PHE A 145 18.93 0.41 -17.47
CA PHE A 145 19.96 -0.55 -17.91
C PHE A 145 20.24 -0.46 -19.41
N MET A 146 19.20 -0.32 -20.25
CA MET A 146 19.38 -0.17 -21.69
C MET A 146 20.10 1.14 -22.07
N GLU A 147 19.88 2.21 -21.31
CA GLU A 147 20.48 3.52 -21.58
C GLU A 147 21.91 3.67 -21.02
N HIS A 148 22.19 3.11 -19.84
CA HIS A 148 23.44 3.37 -19.09
C HIS A 148 24.31 2.12 -18.85
N GLY A 149 23.79 0.91 -19.08
CA GLY A 149 24.49 -0.35 -18.81
C GLY A 149 24.61 -0.72 -17.33
N GLU A 150 23.99 0.05 -16.43
CA GLU A 150 24.05 -0.12 -14.97
C GLU A 150 22.70 -0.52 -14.38
N VAL A 151 22.71 -1.11 -13.19
CA VAL A 151 21.48 -1.53 -12.47
C VAL A 151 21.27 -0.64 -11.25
N LEU A 152 20.09 -0.02 -11.15
CA LEU A 152 19.72 0.83 -10.01
C LEU A 152 19.49 0.02 -8.74
N THR A 153 19.79 0.62 -7.59
CA THR A 153 19.46 0.05 -6.28
C THR A 153 17.95 0.17 -5.98
N PRO A 154 17.38 -0.68 -5.11
CA PRO A 154 15.99 -0.57 -4.70
C PRO A 154 15.60 0.82 -4.19
N GLU A 155 16.50 1.52 -3.50
CA GLU A 155 16.26 2.87 -2.98
C GLU A 155 16.14 3.91 -4.10
N GLN A 156 16.97 3.80 -5.14
CA GLN A 156 16.91 4.67 -6.31
C GLN A 156 15.61 4.45 -7.09
N VAL A 157 15.21 3.18 -7.28
CA VAL A 157 13.95 2.84 -7.95
C VAL A 157 12.75 3.30 -7.12
N SER A 158 12.79 3.14 -5.80
CA SER A 158 11.73 3.57 -4.87
C SER A 158 11.46 5.07 -4.90
N LYS A 159 12.45 5.91 -5.25
CA LYS A 159 12.24 7.36 -5.43
C LYS A 159 11.54 7.70 -6.75
N GLN A 160 11.61 6.82 -7.74
CA GLN A 160 11.05 7.02 -9.08
C GLN A 160 9.68 6.34 -9.25
N GLU A 161 9.36 5.35 -8.41
CA GLU A 161 8.09 4.63 -8.49
C GLU A 161 6.91 5.46 -7.98
N HIS A 162 5.74 5.25 -8.59
CA HIS A 162 4.51 5.89 -8.18
C HIS A 162 3.77 5.01 -7.18
N ILE A 163 3.24 5.66 -6.15
CA ILE A 163 2.57 4.99 -5.04
C ILE A 163 1.04 5.06 -5.21
N LEU A 164 0.54 6.05 -5.97
CA LEU A 164 -0.89 6.32 -6.09
C LEU A 164 -1.55 5.48 -7.21
N PRO A 165 -2.72 4.87 -6.94
CA PRO A 165 -3.40 4.00 -7.89
C PRO A 165 -3.88 4.73 -9.16
N PHE A 166 -4.35 5.98 -9.01
CA PHE A 166 -4.90 6.76 -10.13
C PHE A 166 -3.85 7.10 -11.19
N TRP A 167 -2.62 7.41 -10.78
CA TRP A 167 -1.54 7.78 -11.69
C TRP A 167 -0.98 6.60 -12.48
N SER A 168 -0.98 5.40 -11.89
CA SER A 168 -0.51 4.18 -12.58
C SER A 168 -1.44 3.80 -13.75
N SER A 169 -2.75 3.99 -13.61
CA SER A 169 -3.75 3.74 -14.67
C SER A 169 -3.68 4.78 -15.79
N TRP A 170 -3.52 6.06 -15.46
CA TRP A 170 -3.35 7.13 -16.46
C TRP A 170 -2.08 6.94 -17.28
N ARG A 171 -0.93 6.59 -16.67
CA ARG A 171 0.29 6.29 -17.43
C ARG A 171 0.18 5.01 -18.25
N LYS A 172 -0.51 3.96 -17.80
CA LYS A 172 -0.77 2.76 -18.64
C LYS A 172 -1.48 3.14 -19.94
N LEU A 173 -2.41 4.09 -19.88
CA LEU A 173 -3.12 4.60 -21.05
C LEU A 173 -2.18 5.40 -21.99
N LEU A 174 -1.24 6.17 -21.42
CA LEU A 174 -0.26 6.96 -22.18
C LEU A 174 0.98 6.16 -22.68
N ARG A 175 1.33 5.03 -22.04
CA ARG A 175 2.49 4.17 -22.38
C ARG A 175 2.17 3.01 -23.32
N VAL A 176 0.98 2.94 -23.93
CA VAL A 176 0.74 2.02 -25.06
C VAL A 176 1.47 2.55 -26.31
N LYS A 177 2.80 2.53 -26.23
CA LYS A 177 3.77 2.52 -27.32
C LYS A 177 4.96 1.72 -26.78
N LEU A 178 4.82 0.40 -26.72
CA LEU A 178 6.02 -0.45 -26.81
C LEU A 178 6.42 -0.43 -28.29
N PRO A 179 7.65 0.01 -28.64
CA PRO A 179 8.27 -0.49 -29.84
C PRO A 179 8.48 -1.99 -29.61
N HIS A 180 7.96 -2.83 -30.49
CA HIS A 180 8.42 -4.21 -30.62
C HIS A 180 9.87 -4.18 -31.09
N GLU A 181 10.82 -3.93 -30.20
CA GLU A 181 12.19 -4.37 -30.44
C GLU A 181 12.34 -5.72 -29.75
N LEU A 182 12.39 -6.74 -30.60
CA LEU A 182 12.57 -8.12 -30.24
C LEU A 182 13.93 -8.25 -29.54
N VAL A 183 13.96 -8.15 -28.22
CA VAL A 183 15.18 -8.42 -27.44
C VAL A 183 15.52 -9.88 -27.64
N HIS A 184 16.45 -10.15 -28.56
CA HIS A 184 17.10 -11.45 -28.69
C HIS A 184 17.98 -11.67 -27.46
N LEU A 185 17.36 -12.14 -26.36
CA LEU A 185 18.04 -12.80 -25.25
C LEU A 185 18.54 -14.16 -25.75
N GLY A 186 19.61 -14.11 -26.56
CA GLY A 186 20.18 -15.25 -27.26
C GLY A 186 21.65 -15.42 -26.94
N ALA A 187 22.02 -15.63 -25.67
CA ALA A 187 23.25 -16.33 -25.37
C ALA A 187 22.88 -17.81 -25.14
N LYS A 188 23.10 -18.64 -26.15
CA LYS A 188 22.97 -20.09 -26.05
C LYS A 188 23.92 -20.58 -24.94
N ALA A 189 23.39 -21.22 -23.90
CA ALA A 189 24.17 -21.86 -22.84
C ALA A 189 25.18 -22.92 -23.36
N SER A 190 25.07 -23.32 -24.63
CA SER A 190 26.04 -24.20 -25.30
C SER A 190 27.36 -23.51 -25.72
N MET A 191 27.55 -22.21 -25.48
CA MET A 191 28.84 -21.52 -25.71
C MET A 191 29.74 -21.47 -24.47
N LEU A 192 29.28 -21.93 -23.31
CA LEU A 192 30.09 -22.03 -22.08
C LEU A 192 30.66 -23.44 -21.89
N ALA A 193 31.12 -24.07 -22.97
CA ALA A 193 31.85 -25.33 -22.90
C ALA A 193 33.37 -25.07 -22.95
N HIS A 194 34.00 -25.21 -21.79
CA HIS A 194 35.35 -25.75 -21.57
C HIS A 194 36.51 -25.21 -22.44
N SER A 195 37.14 -24.13 -21.97
CA SER A 195 38.58 -23.88 -22.03
C SER A 195 38.85 -22.86 -20.91
N ASP A 196 39.36 -23.28 -19.76
CA ASP A 196 40.79 -23.49 -19.58
C ASP A 196 41.10 -24.67 -18.64
N MET A 197 42.06 -25.49 -19.09
CA MET A 197 42.98 -26.22 -18.22
C MET A 197 44.05 -25.25 -17.72
#